data_AF-A0A2S1GY94-F1
#
_entry.id   AF-A0A2S1GY94-F1
#
_cell.length_a   1.000
_cell.length_b   1.000
_cell.length_c   1.000
_cell.angle_alpha   90.00
_cell.angle_beta   90.00
_cell.angle_gamma   90.00
#
_symmetry.space_group_name_H-M   'P 1'
#
loop_
_entity.id
_entity.type
_entity.pdbx_description
1 polymer ?
#
loop_
_entity_poly.entity_id
_entity_poly.type
_entity_poly.pdbx_seq_one_letter_code
_entity_poly.pdbx_strand_id
1 'polypeptide(L)'
;MKKLIYLCFAIVCLSGCFAENYSVGHPITKLEVNKSKYNLQPSQIGWNTQGDTTSLKENDIESLLSKSEKIVVSSGQILKITFEDSIEDEGQYTDIKIKISGTKNGDKQLLYESEIESSMLEEIHSFAVPTEKGEYILEVEFTSNGNFAEYIGDLHVE
;
A
#
# COMPACT_ATOMS: atom_id res chain seq x y z
N MET A 1 -14.20 19.43 48.46
CA MET A 1 -14.44 19.16 47.02
C MET A 1 -13.10 19.15 46.28
N LYS A 2 -12.35 18.05 46.35
CA LYS A 2 -11.06 17.86 45.66
C LYS A 2 -10.87 16.38 45.32
N LYS A 3 -11.78 15.82 44.52
CA LYS A 3 -11.69 14.43 44.01
C LYS A 3 -12.33 14.34 42.62
N LEU A 4 -12.06 15.32 41.75
CA LEU A 4 -12.60 15.33 40.39
C LEU A 4 -11.54 15.76 39.35
N ILE A 5 -10.27 15.47 39.62
CA ILE A 5 -9.15 15.74 38.70
C ILE A 5 -8.27 14.50 38.64
N TYR A 6 -8.86 13.33 38.33
CA TYR A 6 -8.11 12.12 37.98
C TYR A 6 -8.88 11.23 37.01
N LEU A 7 -9.92 11.75 36.34
CA LEU A 7 -10.74 10.99 35.39
C LEU A 7 -10.48 11.36 33.92
N CYS A 8 -9.75 12.45 33.66
CA CYS A 8 -9.48 12.91 32.28
C CYS A 8 -8.12 12.47 31.71
N PHE A 9 -7.35 11.62 32.40
CA PHE A 9 -6.03 11.17 31.92
C PHE A 9 -5.98 9.70 31.48
N ALA A 10 -7.15 9.07 31.27
CA ALA A 10 -7.25 7.66 30.86
C ALA A 10 -7.93 7.47 29.48
N ILE A 11 -8.09 8.53 28.68
CA ILE A 11 -8.78 8.47 27.38
C ILE A 11 -7.82 8.63 26.18
N VAL A 12 -6.54 8.95 26.39
CA VAL A 12 -5.62 9.33 25.29
C VAL A 12 -4.78 8.17 24.72
N CYS A 13 -5.04 6.91 25.09
CA CYS A 13 -4.24 5.77 24.62
C CYS A 13 -4.99 4.78 23.72
N LEU A 14 -6.10 5.18 23.09
CA LEU A 14 -6.89 4.31 22.19
C LEU A 14 -6.77 4.65 20.70
N SER A 15 -5.97 5.64 20.31
CA SER A 15 -5.47 5.73 18.93
C SER A 15 -4.19 4.90 18.80
N GLY A 16 -4.27 3.61 19.14
CA GLY A 16 -3.27 2.65 18.72
C GLY A 16 -3.31 2.55 17.21
N CYS A 17 -2.14 2.62 16.56
CA CYS A 17 -1.96 2.45 15.13
C CYS A 17 -2.82 1.30 14.59
N PHE A 18 -3.44 1.52 13.43
CA PHE A 18 -4.03 0.50 12.58
C PHE A 18 -2.93 -0.50 12.14
N ALA A 19 -2.56 -1.42 13.03
CA ALA A 19 -2.18 -2.77 12.60
C ALA A 19 -3.50 -3.47 12.32
N GLU A 20 -4.09 -3.17 11.17
CA GLU A 20 -5.27 -3.88 10.68
C GLU A 20 -4.85 -5.33 10.48
N ASN A 21 -5.28 -6.17 11.42
CA ASN A 21 -5.15 -7.61 11.35
C ASN A 21 -6.17 -8.08 10.31
N TYR A 22 -5.81 -7.97 9.03
CA TYR A 22 -6.64 -8.43 7.93
C TYR A 22 -6.72 -9.95 8.02
N SER A 23 -7.90 -10.49 8.33
CA SER A 23 -8.16 -11.93 8.44
C SER A 23 -8.27 -12.63 7.08
N VAL A 24 -7.62 -12.07 6.05
CA VAL A 24 -7.73 -12.46 4.64
C VAL A 24 -6.40 -12.29 3.88
N GLY A 25 -5.99 -13.33 3.14
CA GLY A 25 -4.70 -13.45 2.45
C GLY A 25 -4.46 -12.57 1.20
N HIS A 26 -4.89 -11.31 1.16
CA HIS A 26 -4.43 -10.38 0.12
C HIS A 26 -2.96 -9.99 0.35
N PRO A 27 -2.17 -9.65 -0.69
CA PRO A 27 -0.78 -9.26 -0.44
C PRO A 27 -0.71 -7.96 0.36
N ILE A 28 0.43 -7.68 0.97
CA ILE A 28 0.80 -6.39 1.56
C ILE A 28 1.93 -5.82 0.72
N THR A 29 1.79 -4.56 0.32
CA THR A 29 2.77 -3.89 -0.54
C THR A 29 3.78 -3.09 0.29
N LYS A 30 5.07 -3.36 0.08
CA LYS A 30 6.18 -2.61 0.67
C LYS A 30 6.97 -1.88 -0.42
N LEU A 31 7.15 -0.58 -0.27
CA LEU A 31 8.06 0.22 -1.09
C LEU A 31 9.40 0.37 -0.37
N GLU A 32 10.50 -0.01 -1.01
CA GLU A 32 11.85 0.21 -0.49
C GLU A 32 12.47 1.46 -1.14
N VAL A 33 12.84 2.42 -0.30
CA VAL A 33 13.58 3.62 -0.69
C VAL A 33 14.88 3.65 0.09
N ASN A 34 16.00 3.50 -0.62
CA ASN A 34 17.33 3.38 -0.03
C ASN A 34 17.43 2.20 0.96
N LYS A 35 17.36 2.46 2.27
CA LYS A 35 17.39 1.46 3.35
C LYS A 35 16.10 1.43 4.17
N SER A 36 15.13 2.26 3.81
CA SER A 36 13.84 2.37 4.50
C SER A 36 12.77 1.59 3.73
N LYS A 37 11.84 0.99 4.47
CA LYS A 37 10.67 0.31 3.91
C LYS A 37 9.41 1.07 4.33
N TYR A 38 8.52 1.29 3.39
CA TYR A 38 7.26 2.00 3.57
C TYR A 38 6.09 1.08 3.24
N ASN A 39 5.10 1.03 4.12
CA ASN A 39 3.84 0.35 3.84
C ASN A 39 2.96 1.28 3.00
N LEU A 40 2.57 0.83 1.81
CA LEU A 40 1.57 1.54 1.04
C LEU A 40 0.18 1.30 1.64
N GLN A 41 -0.69 2.29 1.53
CA GLN A 41 -2.02 2.26 2.13
C GLN A 41 -3.00 1.58 1.18
N PRO A 42 -3.85 0.63 1.62
CA PRO A 42 -4.84 0.04 0.76
C PRO A 42 -5.92 1.06 0.37
N SER A 43 -6.16 1.25 -0.92
CA SER A 43 -7.22 2.12 -1.46
C SER A 43 -8.42 1.31 -1.95
N GLN A 44 -8.17 0.12 -2.51
CA GLN A 44 -9.24 -0.75 -2.99
C GLN A 44 -8.84 -2.21 -2.87
N ILE A 45 -9.66 -3.05 -2.27
CA ILE A 45 -9.42 -4.49 -2.18
C ILE A 45 -10.71 -5.21 -2.56
N GLY A 46 -10.59 -6.19 -3.44
CA GLY A 46 -11.61 -7.20 -3.71
C GLY A 46 -10.94 -8.56 -3.71
N TRP A 47 -10.93 -9.20 -2.55
CA TRP A 47 -10.21 -10.44 -2.32
C TRP A 47 -11.13 -11.51 -1.75
N ASN A 48 -11.22 -12.65 -2.43
CA ASN A 48 -12.06 -13.77 -2.04
C ASN A 48 -11.21 -15.03 -1.91
N THR A 49 -11.31 -15.69 -0.76
CA THR A 49 -10.68 -16.98 -0.48
C THR A 49 -11.76 -18.02 -0.18
N GLN A 50 -11.37 -19.30 -0.04
CA GLN A 50 -12.34 -20.35 0.29
C GLN A 50 -13.04 -20.14 1.65
N GLY A 51 -12.41 -19.38 2.56
CA GLY A 51 -12.89 -19.19 3.93
C GLY A 51 -13.52 -17.83 4.21
N ASP A 52 -13.14 -16.78 3.48
CA ASP A 52 -13.57 -15.41 3.77
C ASP A 52 -13.44 -14.47 2.55
N THR A 53 -14.04 -13.29 2.63
CA THR A 53 -13.97 -12.25 1.62
C THR A 53 -13.64 -10.91 2.25
N THR A 54 -12.71 -10.18 1.64
CA THR A 54 -12.45 -8.79 1.97
C THR A 54 -12.76 -7.88 0.81
N SER A 55 -13.54 -6.85 1.14
CA SER A 55 -13.90 -5.78 0.26
C SER A 55 -13.60 -4.46 0.96
N LEU A 56 -12.69 -3.69 0.39
CA LEU A 56 -12.34 -2.35 0.84
C LEU A 56 -12.44 -1.40 -0.35
N LYS A 57 -12.98 -0.21 -0.11
CA LYS A 57 -12.95 0.88 -1.07
C LYS A 57 -12.89 2.21 -0.33
N GLU A 58 -11.73 2.84 -0.38
CA GLU A 58 -11.56 4.20 0.10
C GLU A 58 -12.26 5.16 -0.86
N ASN A 59 -13.04 6.09 -0.31
CA ASN A 59 -13.77 7.08 -1.09
C ASN A 59 -13.05 8.43 -1.10
N ASP A 60 -12.14 8.66 -0.17
CA ASP A 60 -11.38 9.90 -0.03
C ASP A 60 -9.87 9.62 -0.01
N ILE A 61 -9.30 9.53 -1.21
CA ILE A 61 -7.87 9.31 -1.45
C ILE A 61 -7.02 10.43 -0.84
N GLU A 62 -7.50 11.68 -0.87
CA GLU A 62 -6.78 12.82 -0.28
C GLU A 62 -6.67 12.67 1.24
N SER A 63 -7.76 12.26 1.91
CA SER A 63 -7.74 11.96 3.34
C SER A 63 -6.79 10.81 3.66
N LEU A 64 -6.75 9.76 2.83
CA LEU A 64 -5.85 8.63 3.03
C LEU A 64 -4.37 9.04 2.91
N LEU A 65 -4.03 9.82 1.87
CA LEU A 65 -2.67 10.35 1.68
C LEU A 65 -2.26 11.29 2.81
N SER A 66 -3.17 12.15 3.29
CA SER A 66 -2.89 13.08 4.40
C SER A 66 -2.50 12.40 5.72
N LYS A 67 -2.91 11.13 5.90
CA LYS A 67 -2.56 10.29 7.07
C LYS A 67 -1.31 9.45 6.83
N SER A 68 -0.92 9.28 5.56
CA SER A 68 0.25 8.50 5.16
C SER A 68 1.54 9.30 5.33
N GLU A 69 2.65 8.59 5.49
CA GLU A 69 3.96 9.22 5.50
C GLU A 69 4.34 9.62 4.07
N LYS A 70 4.72 10.89 3.88
CA LYS A 70 5.26 11.38 2.62
C LYS A 70 6.62 10.76 2.33
N ILE A 71 6.75 10.14 1.16
CA ILE A 71 7.93 9.41 0.71
C ILE A 71 8.73 10.30 -0.23
N VAL A 72 9.89 10.80 0.23
CA VAL A 72 10.75 11.68 -0.56
C VAL A 72 11.76 10.86 -1.36
N VAL A 73 11.83 11.10 -2.66
CA VAL A 73 12.69 10.39 -3.61
C VAL A 73 13.32 11.34 -4.62
N SER A 74 14.43 10.95 -5.23
CA SER A 74 15.05 11.73 -6.31
C SER A 74 14.42 11.41 -7.67
N SER A 75 14.35 12.43 -8.53
CA SER A 75 14.02 12.26 -9.95
C SER A 75 14.83 11.13 -10.60
N GLY A 76 14.14 10.19 -11.25
CA GLY A 76 14.76 9.05 -11.94
C GLY A 76 15.38 7.99 -11.02
N GLN A 77 15.20 8.09 -9.70
CA GLN A 77 15.65 7.06 -8.76
C GLN A 77 14.98 5.72 -9.07
N ILE A 78 15.73 4.62 -8.96
CA ILE A 78 15.17 3.27 -9.02
C ILE A 78 14.68 2.89 -7.62
N LEU A 79 13.39 2.57 -7.53
CA LEU A 79 12.77 2.05 -6.31
C LEU A 79 12.51 0.57 -6.46
N LYS A 80 12.36 -0.10 -5.32
CA LYS A 80 11.98 -1.50 -5.26
C LYS A 80 10.64 -1.65 -4.58
N ILE A 81 9.88 -2.61 -5.03
CA ILE A 81 8.62 -2.98 -4.42
C ILE A 81 8.60 -4.49 -4.19
N THR A 82 8.08 -4.89 -3.04
CA THR A 82 7.92 -6.29 -2.67
C THR A 82 6.52 -6.50 -2.14
N PHE A 83 6.04 -7.74 -2.27
CA PHE A 83 4.77 -8.18 -1.75
C PHE A 83 5.02 -9.21 -0.64
N GLU A 84 4.28 -9.07 0.46
CA GLU A 84 4.32 -10.00 1.58
C GLU A 84 2.92 -10.56 1.80
N ASP A 85 2.81 -11.78 2.33
CA ASP A 85 1.51 -12.30 2.75
C ASP A 85 0.93 -11.46 3.89
N SER A 86 -0.36 -11.18 3.84
CA SER A 86 -1.08 -10.62 5.00
C SER A 86 -1.34 -11.66 6.10
N ILE A 87 -1.33 -12.94 5.74
CA ILE A 87 -1.49 -14.09 6.65
C ILE A 87 -0.44 -15.14 6.27
N GLU A 88 0.38 -15.54 7.24
CA GLU A 88 1.37 -16.61 7.06
C GLU A 88 0.73 -17.86 6.45
N ASP A 89 1.32 -18.35 5.35
CA ASP A 89 1.00 -19.62 4.68
C ASP A 89 -0.42 -19.77 4.08
N GLU A 90 -1.21 -18.69 3.95
CA GLU A 90 -2.58 -18.75 3.40
C GLU A 90 -2.76 -18.06 2.04
N GLY A 91 -1.77 -17.29 1.57
CA GLY A 91 -1.81 -16.64 0.26
C GLY A 91 -1.72 -17.64 -0.89
N GLN A 92 -2.81 -17.82 -1.66
CA GLN A 92 -2.78 -18.56 -2.92
C GLN A 92 -2.85 -17.61 -4.10
N TYR A 93 -1.69 -17.32 -4.69
CA TYR A 93 -1.56 -16.44 -5.84
C TYR A 93 -1.23 -17.24 -7.10
N THR A 94 -2.04 -17.10 -8.14
CA THR A 94 -1.68 -17.50 -9.50
C THR A 94 -2.10 -16.42 -10.50
N ASP A 95 -1.51 -16.45 -11.69
CA ASP A 95 -1.73 -15.44 -12.74
C ASP A 95 -1.55 -14.00 -12.23
N ILE A 96 -0.45 -13.77 -11.53
CA ILE A 96 -0.18 -12.50 -10.87
C ILE A 96 0.06 -11.43 -11.92
N LYS A 97 -0.62 -10.29 -11.81
CA LYS A 97 -0.27 -9.08 -12.57
C LYS A 97 -0.05 -7.91 -11.64
N ILE A 98 1.06 -7.22 -11.85
CA ILE A 98 1.46 -6.04 -11.08
C ILE A 98 1.52 -4.86 -12.03
N LYS A 99 0.87 -3.76 -11.66
CA LYS A 99 1.01 -2.47 -12.34
C LYS A 99 1.39 -1.41 -11.33
N ILE A 100 2.33 -0.55 -11.69
CA ILE A 100 2.75 0.58 -10.88
C ILE A 100 2.58 1.83 -11.72
N SER A 101 1.86 2.81 -11.20
CA SER A 101 1.62 4.08 -11.88
C SER A 101 1.93 5.24 -10.95
N GLY A 102 2.36 6.36 -11.53
CA GLY A 102 2.44 7.64 -10.84
C GLY A 102 1.41 8.59 -11.41
N THR A 103 0.55 9.14 -10.56
CA THR A 103 -0.47 10.13 -10.96
C THR A 103 -0.13 11.49 -10.40
N LYS A 104 -0.06 12.50 -11.28
CA LYS A 104 0.18 13.89 -10.91
C LYS A 104 -0.83 14.79 -11.60
N ASN A 105 -1.50 15.67 -10.86
CA ASN A 105 -2.51 16.58 -11.39
C ASN A 105 -3.61 15.89 -12.23
N GLY A 106 -3.91 14.62 -11.93
CA GLY A 106 -4.87 13.80 -12.69
C GLY A 106 -4.27 13.06 -13.90
N ASP A 107 -3.02 13.33 -14.28
CA ASP A 107 -2.33 12.62 -15.34
C ASP A 107 -1.65 11.37 -14.78
N LYS A 108 -2.17 10.18 -15.14
CA LYS A 108 -1.64 8.87 -14.73
C LYS A 108 -0.60 8.37 -15.73
N GLN A 109 0.60 8.07 -15.26
CA GLN A 109 1.68 7.47 -16.03
C GLN A 109 1.97 6.06 -15.54
N LEU A 110 1.96 5.07 -16.45
CA LEU A 110 2.45 3.72 -16.16
C LEU A 110 3.98 3.72 -16.02
N LEU A 111 4.47 3.22 -14.90
CA LEU A 111 5.90 3.14 -14.57
C LEU A 111 6.45 1.71 -14.69
N TYR A 112 5.62 0.72 -14.42
CA TYR A 112 5.99 -0.70 -14.46
C TYR A 112 4.75 -1.57 -14.67
N GLU A 113 4.92 -2.66 -15.41
CA GLU A 113 3.91 -3.70 -15.58
C GLU A 113 4.61 -5.06 -15.68
N SER A 114 4.08 -6.07 -15.01
CA SER A 114 4.59 -7.44 -15.07
C SER A 114 3.47 -8.45 -14.90
N GLU A 115 3.61 -9.57 -15.58
CA GLU A 115 2.78 -10.77 -15.39
C GLU A 115 3.68 -11.93 -14.95
N ILE A 116 3.26 -12.64 -13.91
CA ILE A 116 4.04 -13.70 -13.25
C ILE A 116 3.16 -14.93 -13.14
N GLU A 117 3.58 -16.03 -13.77
CA GLU A 117 2.87 -17.32 -13.71
C GLU A 117 3.15 -18.09 -12.40
N SER A 118 4.16 -17.67 -11.66
CA SER A 118 4.58 -18.24 -10.38
C SER A 118 3.77 -17.68 -9.22
N SER A 119 3.61 -18.47 -8.15
CA SER A 119 2.91 -18.09 -6.92
C SER A 119 3.79 -17.38 -5.89
N MET A 120 5.05 -17.09 -6.21
CA MET A 120 5.98 -16.50 -5.25
C MET A 120 5.83 -14.98 -5.18
N LEU A 121 5.40 -14.47 -4.03
CA LEU A 121 5.31 -13.02 -3.76
C LEU A 121 6.67 -12.35 -3.48
N GLU A 122 7.69 -13.13 -3.09
CA GLU A 122 8.99 -12.61 -2.64
C GLU A 122 9.85 -12.03 -3.77
N GLU A 123 9.33 -11.96 -5.00
CA GLU A 123 10.04 -11.31 -6.10
C GLU A 123 10.15 -9.80 -5.85
N ILE A 124 11.37 -9.29 -6.03
CA ILE A 124 11.64 -7.85 -5.93
C ILE A 124 11.41 -7.25 -7.31
N HIS A 125 10.43 -6.37 -7.42
CA HIS A 125 10.18 -5.61 -8.65
C HIS A 125 10.82 -4.23 -8.52
N SER A 126 11.35 -3.71 -9.62
CA SER A 126 12.03 -2.41 -9.63
C SER A 126 11.44 -1.52 -10.71
N PHE A 127 11.27 -0.24 -10.40
CA PHE A 127 10.75 0.75 -11.33
C PHE A 127 11.47 2.09 -11.17
N ALA A 128 11.47 2.89 -12.22
CA ALA A 128 12.05 4.23 -12.20
C ALA A 128 10.99 5.25 -11.76
N VAL A 129 11.36 6.13 -10.84
CA VAL A 129 10.57 7.30 -10.46
C VAL A 129 10.46 8.26 -11.65
N PRO A 130 9.31 8.92 -11.85
CA PRO A 130 9.17 9.98 -12.85
C PRO A 130 10.31 11.00 -12.78
N THR A 131 10.73 11.51 -13.94
CA THR A 131 11.78 12.53 -13.97
C THR A 131 11.29 13.92 -13.62
N GLU A 132 9.99 14.17 -13.80
CA GLU A 132 9.37 15.44 -13.47
C GLU A 132 9.17 15.56 -11.95
N LYS A 133 9.61 16.67 -11.35
CA LYS A 133 9.53 16.93 -9.92
C LYS A 133 8.10 17.24 -9.46
N GLY A 134 7.79 16.98 -8.21
CA GLY A 134 6.52 17.34 -7.57
C GLY A 134 5.88 16.20 -6.80
N GLU A 135 4.63 16.42 -6.38
CA GLU A 135 3.82 15.43 -5.66
C GLU A 135 3.16 14.46 -6.65
N TYR A 136 3.23 13.18 -6.34
CA TYR A 136 2.60 12.09 -7.08
C TYR A 136 1.83 11.19 -6.12
N ILE A 137 0.70 10.68 -6.60
CA ILE A 137 0.07 9.50 -6.03
C ILE A 137 0.73 8.30 -6.70
N LEU A 138 1.48 7.51 -5.93
CA LEU A 138 1.97 6.22 -6.39
C LEU A 138 0.84 5.20 -6.25
N GLU A 139 0.38 4.61 -7.33
CA GLU A 139 -0.65 3.57 -7.35
C GLU A 139 -0.01 2.23 -7.70
N VAL A 140 -0.28 1.21 -6.90
CA VAL A 140 0.22 -0.16 -7.09
C VAL A 140 -0.95 -1.10 -7.11
N GLU A 141 -1.20 -1.68 -8.28
CA GLU A 141 -2.26 -2.64 -8.52
C GLU A 141 -1.65 -4.05 -8.53
N PHE A 142 -2.18 -4.93 -7.70
CA PHE A 142 -1.88 -6.35 -7.68
C PHE A 142 -3.16 -7.13 -8.00
N THR A 143 -3.11 -8.00 -9.01
CA THR A 143 -4.23 -8.89 -9.35
C THR A 143 -3.77 -10.33 -9.36
N SER A 144 -4.62 -11.24 -8.91
CA SER A 144 -4.37 -12.68 -8.96
C SER A 144 -5.69 -13.44 -8.90
N ASN A 145 -5.90 -14.41 -9.78
CA ASN A 145 -7.10 -15.28 -9.79
C ASN A 145 -8.44 -14.55 -9.76
N GLY A 146 -8.53 -13.39 -10.43
CA GLY A 146 -9.72 -12.55 -10.43
C GLY A 146 -9.92 -11.71 -9.17
N ASN A 147 -9.04 -11.85 -8.17
CA ASN A 147 -8.93 -10.92 -7.05
C ASN A 147 -8.05 -9.72 -7.43
N PHE A 148 -8.26 -8.61 -6.72
CA PHE A 148 -7.44 -7.42 -6.88
C PHE A 148 -7.19 -6.73 -5.53
N ALA A 149 -6.04 -6.07 -5.44
CA ALA A 149 -5.69 -5.18 -4.35
C ALA A 149 -4.92 -3.98 -4.92
N GLU A 150 -5.34 -2.79 -4.56
CA GLU A 150 -4.75 -1.51 -4.94
C GLU A 150 -4.23 -0.81 -3.69
N TYR A 151 -3.00 -0.32 -3.78
CA TYR A 151 -2.32 0.41 -2.73
C TYR A 151 -1.83 1.75 -3.25
N ILE A 152 -1.85 2.76 -2.38
CA ILE A 152 -1.40 4.10 -2.68
C ILE A 152 -0.28 4.59 -1.74
N GLY A 153 0.56 5.48 -2.24
CA GLY A 153 1.55 6.22 -1.45
C GLY A 153 1.68 7.67 -1.88
N ASP A 154 1.96 8.56 -0.93
CA ASP A 154 2.29 9.98 -1.18
C ASP A 154 3.78 10.10 -1.53
N LEU A 155 4.08 10.30 -2.82
CA LEU A 155 5.45 10.33 -3.34
C LEU A 155 5.85 11.76 -3.74
N HIS A 156 6.90 12.28 -3.11
CA HIS A 156 7.49 13.57 -3.44
C HIS A 156 8.79 13.39 -4.21
N VAL A 157 8.82 13.86 -5.46
CA VAL A 157 9.98 13.77 -6.35
C VAL A 157 10.77 15.08 -6.35
N GLU A 158 12.01 15.01 -5.87
CA GLU A 158 12.97 16.13 -5.82
C GLU A 158 13.91 16.23 -7.01
#